data_AF-C1C180-F1
#
_entry.id   AF-C1C180-F1
#
_cell.length_a   1.000
_cell.length_b   1.000
_cell.length_c   1.000
_cell.angle_alpha   90.00
_cell.angle_beta   90.00
_cell.angle_gamma   90.00
#
_symmetry.space_group_name_H-M   'P 1'
#
loop_
_entity.id
_entity.type
_entity.pdbx_description
1 polymer ?
#
loop_
_entity_poly.entity_id
_entity_poly.type
_entity_poly.pdbx_seq_one_letter_code
_entity_poly.pdbx_strand_id
1 'polypeptide(L)'
;MDSQNDDRGKEMDELRTRMMKENAFLKSLAGKPLSVYFDAYRTKAYDGGGEENLTFNGVSCNVGGGLDAETGIFIAPLGGSYIFIFHVATHDNKKALLSIRHNGEEVASIFDQNHKDNHKNSMAGTTILLDLKKGDEVVVYAYTGTWLADFPMNHYTHWVGLLLKPSEESIQSFRDAAEEGNFEEEGVEAN
;
A
#
# COMPACT_ATOMS: atom_id res chain seq x y z
N MET A 1 -16.30 -23.02 53.17
CA MET A 1 -17.26 -22.44 52.20
C MET A 1 -16.75 -21.11 51.68
N ASP A 2 -16.17 -20.25 52.53
CA ASP A 2 -15.63 -18.95 52.09
C ASP A 2 -14.44 -19.04 51.13
N SER A 3 -13.48 -19.95 51.36
CA SER A 3 -12.30 -20.09 50.47
C SER A 3 -12.67 -20.51 49.03
N GLN A 4 -13.70 -21.35 48.88
CA GLN A 4 -14.18 -21.76 47.55
C GLN A 4 -14.94 -20.64 46.83
N ASN A 5 -15.54 -19.71 47.56
CA ASN A 5 -16.19 -18.54 46.95
C ASN A 5 -15.16 -17.48 46.57
N ASP A 6 -14.11 -17.29 47.38
CA ASP A 6 -12.98 -16.41 47.05
C ASP A 6 -12.19 -16.89 45.84
N ASP A 7 -11.92 -18.19 45.74
CA ASP A 7 -11.22 -18.78 44.57
C ASP A 7 -12.06 -18.63 43.29
N ARG A 8 -13.38 -18.87 43.36
CA ARG A 8 -14.28 -18.61 42.23
C ARG A 8 -14.35 -17.14 41.84
N GLY A 9 -14.26 -16.23 42.81
CA GLY A 9 -14.23 -14.79 42.56
C GLY A 9 -12.99 -14.37 41.77
N LYS A 10 -11.81 -14.84 42.21
CA LYS A 10 -10.54 -14.58 41.52
C LYS A 10 -10.51 -15.17 40.11
N GLU A 11 -10.95 -16.41 39.95
CA GLU A 11 -11.03 -17.07 38.64
C GLU A 11 -11.94 -16.30 37.67
N MET A 12 -13.09 -15.82 38.16
CA MET A 12 -14.01 -15.01 37.36
C MET A 12 -13.42 -13.65 36.96
N ASP A 13 -12.64 -13.00 37.81
CA ASP A 13 -11.99 -11.72 37.51
C ASP A 13 -10.81 -11.89 36.54
N GLU A 14 -10.03 -12.96 36.66
CA GLU A 14 -9.01 -13.34 35.68
C GLU A 14 -9.63 -13.63 34.30
N LEU A 15 -10.74 -14.37 34.28
CA LEU A 15 -11.45 -14.68 33.04
C LEU A 15 -12.02 -13.42 32.38
N ARG A 16 -12.61 -12.50 33.16
CA ARG A 16 -13.09 -11.20 32.68
C ARG A 16 -11.95 -10.38 32.07
N THR A 17 -10.82 -10.32 32.76
CA THR A 17 -9.64 -9.59 32.28
C THR A 17 -9.12 -10.16 30.96
N ARG A 18 -9.00 -11.48 30.86
CA ARG A 18 -8.59 -12.15 29.62
C ARG A 18 -9.57 -11.89 28.49
N MET A 19 -10.87 -11.96 28.76
CA MET A 19 -11.91 -11.69 27.77
C MET A 19 -11.88 -10.24 27.28
N MET A 20 -11.63 -9.26 28.17
CA MET A 20 -11.49 -7.86 27.78
C MET A 20 -10.27 -7.64 26.86
N LYS A 21 -9.12 -8.22 27.20
CA LYS A 21 -7.89 -8.16 26.38
C LYS A 21 -8.10 -8.77 25.01
N GLU A 22 -8.69 -9.97 24.94
CA GLU A 22 -8.99 -10.63 23.67
C GLU A 22 -10.00 -9.83 22.84
N ASN A 23 -11.04 -9.25 23.47
CA ASN A 23 -12.01 -8.41 22.75
C ASN A 23 -11.35 -7.16 22.16
N ALA A 24 -10.40 -6.56 22.89
CA ALA A 24 -9.68 -5.39 22.43
C ALA A 24 -8.71 -5.73 21.28
N PHE A 25 -8.00 -6.87 21.36
CA PHE A 25 -7.20 -7.40 20.26
C PHE A 25 -8.05 -7.67 19.00
N LEU A 26 -9.19 -8.34 19.14
CA LEU A 26 -10.08 -8.61 18.01
C LEU A 26 -10.60 -7.32 17.36
N LYS A 27 -10.92 -6.31 18.17
CA LYS A 27 -11.31 -4.98 17.67
C LYS A 27 -10.17 -4.28 16.94
N SER A 28 -8.94 -4.34 17.45
CA SER A 28 -7.79 -3.71 16.79
C SER A 28 -7.44 -4.40 15.46
N LEU A 29 -7.72 -5.70 15.33
CA LEU A 29 -7.45 -6.49 14.13
C LEU A 29 -8.55 -6.39 13.06
N ALA A 30 -9.82 -6.32 13.47
CA ALA A 30 -10.97 -6.45 12.56
C ALA A 30 -10.97 -5.45 11.39
N GLY A 31 -10.44 -4.25 11.61
CA GLY A 31 -10.37 -3.19 10.60
C GLY A 31 -9.06 -3.11 9.83
N LYS A 32 -8.12 -4.07 9.99
CA LYS A 32 -6.77 -3.97 9.39
C LYS A 32 -6.64 -4.54 7.97
N PRO A 33 -7.26 -5.68 7.61
CA PRO A 33 -7.31 -6.10 6.21
C PRO A 33 -7.91 -4.99 5.34
N LEU A 34 -7.32 -4.71 4.18
CA LEU A 34 -7.79 -3.67 3.25
C LEU A 34 -7.81 -2.24 3.82
N SER A 35 -7.12 -1.99 4.93
CA SER A 35 -7.08 -0.67 5.60
C SER A 35 -6.09 0.32 5.01
N VAL A 36 -5.21 -0.15 4.12
CA VAL A 36 -4.21 0.69 3.44
C VAL A 36 -4.40 0.50 1.95
N TYR A 37 -4.71 1.58 1.26
CA TYR A 37 -4.80 1.57 -0.20
C TYR A 37 -4.70 2.95 -0.81
N PHE A 38 -4.20 2.99 -2.03
CA PHE A 38 -4.15 4.21 -2.82
C PHE A 38 -4.44 3.90 -4.29
N ASP A 39 -4.90 4.93 -5.00
CA ASP A 39 -4.99 4.97 -6.46
C ASP A 39 -4.50 6.34 -6.91
N ALA A 40 -3.30 6.36 -7.50
CA ALA A 40 -2.65 7.56 -8.00
C ALA A 40 -2.65 7.59 -9.51
N TYR A 41 -2.85 8.78 -10.07
CA TYR A 41 -2.98 8.96 -11.51
C TYR A 41 -2.20 10.16 -12.01
N ARG A 42 -1.95 10.16 -13.32
CA ARG A 42 -1.38 11.30 -14.04
C ARG A 42 -2.44 11.99 -14.89
N THR A 43 -2.33 13.31 -14.98
CA THR A 43 -3.24 14.18 -15.77
C THR A 43 -2.55 14.80 -16.97
N LYS A 44 -1.23 14.57 -17.10
CA LYS A 44 -0.41 15.04 -18.21
C LYS A 44 0.68 14.03 -18.51
N ALA A 45 1.10 14.01 -19.78
CA ALA A 45 2.17 13.17 -20.26
C ALA A 45 3.40 13.20 -19.33
N TYR A 46 4.09 12.07 -19.25
CA TYR A 46 5.41 11.99 -18.65
C TYR A 46 6.44 11.95 -19.77
N ASP A 47 7.31 12.95 -19.83
CA ASP A 47 8.37 13.08 -20.82
C ASP A 47 9.76 13.33 -20.17
N GLY A 48 9.85 13.21 -18.83
CA GLY A 48 11.06 13.46 -18.05
C GLY A 48 12.21 12.53 -18.42
N GLY A 49 11.91 11.24 -18.66
CA GLY A 49 12.78 10.30 -19.37
C GLY A 49 14.24 10.25 -18.88
N GLY A 50 14.47 10.30 -17.56
CA GLY A 50 15.78 10.58 -16.98
C GLY A 50 16.14 9.85 -15.69
N GLU A 51 15.89 8.53 -15.60
CA GLU A 51 16.38 7.69 -14.48
C GLU A 51 15.86 8.17 -13.10
N GLU A 52 14.54 8.31 -12.97
CA GLU A 52 13.90 8.92 -11.80
C GLU A 52 12.63 8.16 -11.35
N ASN A 53 12.16 8.46 -10.15
CA ASN A 53 10.88 7.97 -9.66
C ASN A 53 9.74 8.61 -10.44
N LEU A 54 8.77 7.80 -10.86
CA LEU A 54 7.57 8.29 -11.53
C LEU A 54 6.66 8.98 -10.50
N THR A 55 6.37 10.25 -10.74
CA THR A 55 5.48 11.06 -9.91
C THR A 55 4.04 11.05 -10.42
N PHE A 56 3.10 11.48 -9.60
CA PHE A 56 1.67 11.49 -9.93
C PHE A 56 1.08 12.88 -9.73
N ASN A 57 0.05 13.23 -10.52
CA ASN A 57 -0.57 14.55 -10.46
C ASN A 57 -1.75 14.61 -9.50
N GLY A 58 -2.27 13.46 -9.10
CA GLY A 58 -3.37 13.36 -8.15
C GLY A 58 -3.52 11.95 -7.61
N VAL A 59 -4.36 11.84 -6.58
CA VAL A 59 -4.80 10.58 -5.98
C VAL A 59 -6.32 10.57 -5.92
N SER A 60 -6.94 9.46 -6.33
CA SER A 60 -8.37 9.22 -6.15
C SER A 60 -8.66 8.87 -4.69
N CYS A 61 -7.73 8.14 -4.07
CA CYS A 61 -7.73 7.78 -2.65
C CYS A 61 -6.30 7.51 -2.17
N ASN A 62 -6.06 7.70 -0.88
CA ASN A 62 -4.78 7.42 -0.21
C ASN A 62 -5.02 7.08 1.27
N VAL A 63 -5.80 6.02 1.51
CA VAL A 63 -6.19 5.59 2.85
C VAL A 63 -5.01 4.91 3.53
N GLY A 64 -4.75 5.29 4.78
CA GLY A 64 -3.55 4.89 5.53
C GLY A 64 -2.31 5.75 5.24
N GLY A 65 -2.41 6.70 4.30
CA GLY A 65 -1.39 7.74 4.07
C GLY A 65 -0.02 7.23 3.63
N GLY A 66 0.04 6.07 2.98
CA GLY A 66 1.32 5.44 2.62
C GLY A 66 1.98 6.03 1.37
N LEU A 67 1.21 6.58 0.42
CA LEU A 67 1.77 7.15 -0.81
C LEU A 67 2.01 8.64 -0.68
N ASP A 68 3.20 9.09 -1.09
CA ASP A 68 3.45 10.47 -1.48
C ASP A 68 3.46 10.59 -3.01
N ALA A 69 2.46 11.30 -3.55
CA ALA A 69 2.28 11.45 -5.00
C ALA A 69 3.36 12.34 -5.66
N GLU A 70 3.93 13.29 -4.90
CA GLU A 70 4.95 14.21 -5.42
C GLU A 70 6.29 13.51 -5.61
N THR A 71 6.61 12.53 -4.75
CA THR A 71 7.82 11.72 -4.85
C THR A 71 7.60 10.38 -5.57
N GLY A 72 6.34 9.93 -5.65
CA GLY A 72 5.95 8.63 -6.20
C GLY A 72 6.20 7.44 -5.25
N ILE A 73 6.67 7.71 -4.04
CA ILE A 73 7.10 6.69 -3.08
C ILE A 73 5.91 6.26 -2.22
N PHE A 74 5.65 4.96 -2.18
CA PHE A 74 4.79 4.35 -1.18
C PHE A 74 5.66 3.80 -0.04
N ILE A 75 5.40 4.25 1.19
CA ILE A 75 6.00 3.72 2.41
C ILE A 75 4.94 2.88 3.10
N ALA A 76 5.20 1.58 3.31
CA ALA A 76 4.25 0.69 3.96
C ALA A 76 3.96 1.14 5.41
N PRO A 77 2.74 1.63 5.72
CA PRO A 77 2.42 2.09 7.08
C PRO A 77 2.20 0.91 8.03
N LEU A 78 1.89 -0.28 7.47
CA LEU A 78 1.67 -1.53 8.18
C LEU A 78 2.36 -2.69 7.44
N GLY A 79 3.02 -3.58 8.17
CA GLY A 79 3.59 -4.79 7.58
C GLY A 79 2.50 -5.77 7.14
N GLY A 80 2.66 -6.40 5.98
CA GLY A 80 1.68 -7.31 5.44
C GLY A 80 1.87 -7.65 3.97
N SER A 81 0.92 -8.39 3.43
CA SER A 81 0.90 -8.76 2.01
C SER A 81 0.14 -7.69 1.23
N TYR A 82 0.79 -7.10 0.23
CA TYR A 82 0.24 -6.05 -0.63
C TYR A 82 0.09 -6.54 -2.06
N ILE A 83 -0.95 -6.07 -2.74
CA ILE A 83 -1.05 -6.14 -4.20
C ILE A 83 -0.75 -4.75 -4.78
N PHE A 84 0.07 -4.73 -5.82
CA PHE A 84 0.34 -3.53 -6.61
C PHE A 84 -0.08 -3.77 -8.06
N ILE A 85 -0.81 -2.80 -8.61
CA ILE A 85 -1.32 -2.83 -9.98
C ILE A 85 -0.83 -1.55 -10.64
N PHE A 86 -0.14 -1.69 -11.77
CA PHE A 86 0.38 -0.55 -12.51
C PHE A 86 -0.03 -0.67 -13.97
N HIS A 87 -0.61 0.40 -14.51
CA HIS A 87 -0.97 0.51 -15.92
C HIS A 87 -0.48 1.83 -16.47
N VAL A 88 -0.06 1.83 -17.73
CA VAL A 88 0.41 3.01 -18.47
C VAL A 88 -0.05 2.95 -19.92
N ALA A 89 -0.16 4.12 -20.56
CA ALA A 89 -0.17 4.22 -22.02
C ALA A 89 1.16 4.76 -22.52
N THR A 90 1.78 4.08 -23.48
CA THR A 90 2.98 4.59 -24.15
C THR A 90 2.60 5.67 -25.15
N HIS A 91 3.38 6.76 -25.19
CA HIS A 91 3.21 7.79 -26.22
C HIS A 91 3.60 7.27 -27.61
N ASP A 92 2.89 7.72 -28.65
CA ASP A 92 3.20 7.35 -30.04
C ASP A 92 4.67 7.60 -30.40
N ASN A 93 5.27 6.63 -31.11
CA ASN A 93 6.67 6.59 -31.50
C ASN A 93 7.69 6.70 -30.35
N LYS A 94 7.28 6.36 -29.12
CA LYS A 94 8.13 6.30 -27.93
C LYS A 94 8.14 4.89 -27.32
N LYS A 95 8.91 4.73 -26.26
CA LYS A 95 8.95 3.51 -25.45
C LYS A 95 8.45 3.82 -24.03
N ALA A 96 7.99 2.79 -23.34
CA ALA A 96 7.81 2.78 -21.90
C ALA A 96 8.72 1.68 -21.35
N LEU A 97 9.71 2.06 -20.54
CA LEU A 97 10.55 1.15 -19.80
C LEU A 97 10.55 1.61 -18.33
N LEU A 98 9.83 0.87 -17.50
CA LEU A 98 9.67 1.17 -16.09
C LEU A 98 9.89 -0.08 -15.25
N SER A 99 10.30 0.10 -14.01
CA SER A 99 10.28 -0.97 -13.02
C SER A 99 9.56 -0.59 -11.75
N ILE A 100 8.96 -1.59 -11.11
CA ILE A 100 8.55 -1.49 -9.72
C ILE A 100 9.75 -1.92 -8.89
N ARG A 101 10.15 -1.06 -7.95
CA ARG A 101 11.26 -1.29 -7.04
C ARG A 101 10.76 -1.41 -5.62
N HIS A 102 11.31 -2.37 -4.88
CA HIS A 102 11.15 -2.53 -3.43
C HIS A 102 12.49 -2.24 -2.77
N ASN A 103 12.55 -1.23 -1.90
CA ASN A 103 13.77 -0.80 -1.21
C ASN A 103 14.98 -0.60 -2.16
N GLY A 104 14.71 -0.06 -3.36
CA GLY A 104 15.72 0.19 -4.39
C GLY A 104 16.03 -0.98 -5.32
N GLU A 105 15.57 -2.20 -5.02
CA GLU A 105 15.76 -3.38 -5.86
C GLU A 105 14.59 -3.56 -6.83
N GLU A 106 14.88 -3.83 -8.10
CA GLU A 106 13.88 -4.11 -9.13
C GLU A 106 13.21 -5.47 -8.91
N VAL A 107 11.89 -5.46 -8.71
CA VAL A 107 11.09 -6.68 -8.44
C VAL A 107 10.14 -7.01 -9.60
N ALA A 108 9.80 -6.04 -10.45
CA ALA A 108 9.03 -6.24 -11.66
C ALA A 108 9.25 -5.12 -12.66
N SER A 109 8.96 -5.36 -13.93
CA SER A 109 9.20 -4.39 -15.00
C SER A 109 8.05 -4.35 -16.00
N ILE A 110 7.84 -3.17 -16.56
CA ILE A 110 6.95 -2.92 -17.70
C ILE A 110 7.84 -2.47 -18.86
N PHE A 111 7.64 -3.13 -19.98
CA PHE A 111 8.29 -2.77 -21.22
C PHE A 111 7.27 -2.73 -22.35
N ASP A 112 7.30 -1.62 -23.08
CA ASP A 112 6.61 -1.46 -24.34
C ASP A 112 7.45 -0.56 -25.25
N GLN A 113 7.52 -0.91 -26.54
CA GLN A 113 8.27 -0.14 -27.52
C GLN A 113 7.53 -0.11 -28.85
N ASN A 114 7.14 1.10 -29.25
CA ASN A 114 6.56 1.31 -30.56
C ASN A 114 7.63 1.18 -31.65
N HIS A 115 7.45 0.20 -32.55
CA HIS A 115 8.26 0.03 -33.76
C HIS A 115 7.78 0.95 -34.88
N LYS A 116 8.66 1.20 -35.86
CA LYS A 116 8.41 2.06 -37.04
C LYS A 116 7.19 1.69 -37.90
N ASP A 117 6.57 0.53 -37.70
CA ASP A 117 5.37 0.12 -38.44
C ASP A 117 4.12 0.02 -37.54
N ASN A 118 4.25 0.30 -36.22
CA ASN A 118 3.16 0.29 -35.24
C ASN A 118 3.08 1.65 -34.52
N HIS A 119 2.41 2.60 -35.17
CA HIS A 119 2.30 4.01 -34.76
C HIS A 119 1.08 4.29 -33.88
N LYS A 120 0.88 3.50 -32.82
CA LYS A 120 -0.30 3.66 -31.97
C LYS A 120 0.09 3.63 -30.51
N ASN A 121 -0.58 4.47 -29.73
CA ASN A 121 -0.56 4.36 -28.28
C ASN A 121 -1.01 2.94 -27.89
N SER A 122 -0.26 2.34 -26.97
CA SER A 122 -0.50 1.00 -26.44
C SER A 122 -0.60 1.07 -24.93
N MET A 123 -1.52 0.29 -24.37
CA MET A 123 -1.61 0.08 -22.93
C MET A 123 -0.66 -1.05 -22.53
N ALA A 124 0.13 -0.83 -21.48
CA ALA A 124 0.94 -1.85 -20.84
C ALA A 124 0.68 -1.83 -19.34
N GLY A 125 0.86 -2.97 -18.68
CA GLY A 125 0.62 -3.07 -17.25
C GLY A 125 1.23 -4.31 -16.63
N THR A 126 1.41 -4.28 -15.32
CA THR A 126 1.84 -5.42 -14.52
C THR A 126 1.10 -5.44 -13.18
N THR A 127 1.04 -6.60 -12.56
CA THR A 127 0.46 -6.79 -11.23
C THR A 127 1.35 -7.71 -10.43
N ILE A 128 1.70 -7.30 -9.22
CA ILE A 128 2.55 -8.08 -8.32
C ILE A 128 1.98 -8.16 -6.92
N LEU A 129 2.40 -9.20 -6.20
CA LEU A 129 2.20 -9.35 -4.77
C LEU A 129 3.55 -9.19 -4.08
N LEU A 130 3.60 -8.40 -3.02
CA LEU A 130 4.79 -8.20 -2.20
C LEU A 130 4.44 -8.34 -0.72
N ASP A 131 5.27 -9.06 0.03
CA ASP A 131 5.24 -9.00 1.49
C ASP A 131 6.16 -7.87 1.94
N LEU A 132 5.59 -6.89 2.62
CA LEU A 132 6.29 -5.69 3.08
C LEU A 132 6.36 -5.65 4.60
N LYS A 133 7.46 -5.10 5.11
CA LYS A 133 7.56 -4.65 6.50
C LYS A 133 7.10 -3.20 6.61
N LYS A 134 6.69 -2.80 7.82
CA LYS A 134 6.41 -1.38 8.10
C LYS A 134 7.67 -0.56 7.79
N GLY A 135 7.52 0.49 6.99
CA GLY A 135 8.61 1.36 6.55
C GLY A 135 9.29 0.94 5.25
N ASP A 136 8.97 -0.22 4.67
CA ASP A 136 9.47 -0.57 3.34
C ASP A 136 8.94 0.38 2.28
N GLU A 137 9.80 0.70 1.31
CA GLU A 137 9.50 1.60 0.20
C GLU A 137 9.19 0.81 -1.07
N VAL A 138 8.13 1.20 -1.77
CA VAL A 138 7.79 0.71 -3.11
C VAL A 138 7.56 1.88 -4.04
N VAL A 139 8.20 1.86 -5.21
CA VAL A 139 8.15 2.95 -6.18
C VAL A 139 8.17 2.44 -7.61
N VAL A 140 7.54 3.19 -8.51
CA VAL A 140 7.73 3.00 -9.95
C VAL A 140 8.89 3.87 -10.42
N TYR A 141 9.89 3.25 -11.02
CA TYR A 141 11.08 3.90 -11.55
C TYR A 141 11.02 3.95 -13.08
N ALA A 142 11.24 5.12 -13.67
CA ALA A 142 11.19 5.35 -15.10
C ALA A 142 12.60 5.50 -15.69
N TYR A 143 12.93 4.61 -16.62
CA TYR A 143 14.22 4.62 -17.30
C TYR A 143 14.30 5.65 -18.43
N THR A 144 15.53 5.91 -18.87
CA THR A 144 15.83 6.86 -19.95
C THR A 144 14.99 6.60 -21.21
N GLY A 145 14.33 7.66 -21.69
CA GLY A 145 13.52 7.62 -22.90
C GLY A 145 12.11 7.04 -22.74
N THR A 146 11.66 6.79 -21.50
CA THR A 146 10.26 6.52 -21.19
C THR A 146 9.39 7.73 -21.47
N TRP A 147 8.30 7.54 -22.21
CA TRP A 147 7.31 8.58 -22.45
C TRP A 147 5.89 8.00 -22.34
N LEU A 148 5.14 8.51 -21.37
CA LEU A 148 3.76 8.08 -21.10
C LEU A 148 2.77 9.11 -21.64
N ALA A 149 1.68 8.62 -22.21
CA ALA A 149 0.56 9.43 -22.66
C ALA A 149 -0.45 9.58 -21.53
N ASP A 150 -0.76 10.82 -21.15
CA ASP A 150 -1.84 11.18 -20.23
C ASP A 150 -2.35 12.58 -20.60
N PHE A 151 -3.65 12.81 -20.42
CA PHE A 151 -4.32 14.07 -20.75
C PHE A 151 -5.24 14.51 -19.62
N PRO A 152 -5.62 15.80 -19.52
CA PRO A 152 -6.42 16.29 -18.39
C PRO A 152 -7.71 15.50 -18.11
N MET A 153 -8.35 14.97 -19.15
CA MET A 153 -9.60 14.19 -19.06
C MET A 153 -9.43 12.69 -19.35
N ASN A 154 -8.22 12.24 -19.72
CA ASN A 154 -7.93 10.84 -20.02
C ASN A 154 -6.68 10.42 -19.24
N HIS A 155 -6.90 9.79 -18.09
CA HIS A 155 -5.84 9.30 -17.22
C HIS A 155 -5.60 7.83 -17.58
N TYR A 156 -4.48 7.54 -18.25
CA TYR A 156 -4.12 6.19 -18.64
C TYR A 156 -3.14 5.56 -17.66
N THR A 157 -2.33 6.39 -17.01
CA THR A 157 -1.40 5.96 -15.98
C THR A 157 -2.09 5.90 -14.63
N HIS A 158 -2.16 4.68 -14.07
CA HIS A 158 -2.65 4.43 -12.71
C HIS A 158 -1.66 3.57 -11.94
N TRP A 159 -1.34 3.99 -10.72
CA TRP A 159 -0.55 3.25 -9.74
C TRP A 159 -1.43 2.97 -8.53
N VAL A 160 -1.70 1.69 -8.28
CA VAL A 160 -2.63 1.24 -7.25
C VAL A 160 -1.91 0.28 -6.32
N GLY A 161 -2.08 0.49 -5.02
CA GLY A 161 -1.58 -0.41 -3.98
C GLY A 161 -2.67 -0.69 -2.95
N LEU A 162 -2.72 -1.93 -2.46
CA LEU A 162 -3.73 -2.37 -1.48
C LEU A 162 -3.13 -3.42 -0.53
N LEU A 163 -3.27 -3.21 0.77
CA LEU A 163 -2.97 -4.21 1.80
C LEU A 163 -4.04 -5.31 1.78
N LEU A 164 -3.66 -6.54 1.50
CA LEU A 164 -4.56 -7.69 1.58
C LEU A 164 -4.78 -8.13 3.03
N LYS A 165 -3.69 -8.31 3.78
CA LYS A 165 -3.73 -8.71 5.19
C LYS A 165 -2.46 -8.28 5.93
N PRO A 166 -2.54 -7.97 7.23
CA PRO A 166 -1.36 -7.75 8.06
C PRO A 166 -0.45 -8.98 8.11
N SER A 167 0.84 -8.75 8.35
CA SER A 167 1.82 -9.82 8.62
C SER A 167 1.59 -10.42 10.01
N GLU A 168 2.07 -11.65 10.23
CA GLU A 168 2.01 -12.28 11.57
C GLU A 168 2.74 -11.45 12.62
N GLU A 169 3.87 -10.82 12.26
CA GLU A 169 4.60 -9.88 13.12
C GLU A 169 3.73 -8.68 13.52
N SER A 170 2.99 -8.10 12.57
CA SER A 170 2.07 -7.00 12.85
C SER A 170 0.91 -7.45 13.74
N ILE A 171 0.35 -8.63 13.47
CA ILE A 171 -0.71 -9.22 14.30
C ILE A 171 -0.23 -9.45 15.73
N GLN A 172 0.99 -9.96 15.91
CA GLN A 172 1.58 -10.15 17.23
C GLN A 172 1.76 -8.81 17.95
N SER A 173 2.24 -7.76 17.27
CA SER A 173 2.37 -6.44 17.87
C SER A 173 1.03 -5.87 18.37
N PHE A 174 -0.08 -6.16 17.66
CA PHE A 174 -1.41 -5.77 18.10
C PHE A 174 -1.90 -6.56 19.30
N ARG A 175 -1.51 -7.84 19.41
CA ARG A 175 -1.79 -8.69 20.57
C ARG A 175 -1.04 -8.16 21.79
N ASP A 176 0.25 -7.89 21.65
CA ASP A 176 1.10 -7.38 22.73
C ASP A 176 0.56 -6.04 23.26
N ALA A 177 0.21 -5.11 22.36
CA ALA A 177 -0.40 -3.82 22.75
C ALA A 177 -1.73 -4.00 23.50
N ALA A 178 -2.57 -4.94 23.08
CA ALA A 178 -3.84 -5.24 23.75
C ALA A 178 -3.64 -5.90 25.13
N GLU A 179 -2.57 -6.68 25.30
CA GLU A 179 -2.20 -7.28 26.58
C GLU A 179 -1.61 -6.27 27.57
N GLU A 180 -0.87 -5.28 27.08
CA GLU A 180 -0.27 -4.19 27.86
C GLU A 180 -1.28 -3.10 28.25
N GLY A 181 -2.42 -3.01 27.54
CA GLY A 181 -3.42 -1.97 27.77
C GLY A 181 -3.06 -0.60 27.20
N ASN A 182 -2.04 -0.53 26.35
CA ASN A 182 -1.65 0.66 25.60
C ASN A 182 -2.54 0.79 24.36
N PHE A 183 -3.75 1.32 24.55
CA PHE A 183 -4.55 1.81 23.43
C PHE A 183 -4.28 3.30 23.28
N GLU A 184 -3.52 3.70 22.27
CA GLU A 184 -3.68 5.04 21.72
C GLU A 184 -5.09 5.09 21.11
N GLU A 185 -6.00 5.84 21.76
CA GLU A 185 -7.22 6.28 21.12
C GLU A 185 -6.81 7.22 19.97
N GLU A 186 -6.48 6.65 18.80
CA GLU A 186 -6.43 7.43 17.57
C GLU A 186 -7.87 7.87 17.28
N GLY A 187 -8.19 9.07 17.75
CA GLY A 187 -9.40 9.78 17.45
C GLY A 187 -9.58 9.86 15.95
N VAL A 188 -10.67 9.28 15.46
CA VAL A 188 -11.21 9.61 14.15
C VAL A 188 -11.75 11.04 14.26
N GLU A 189 -10.88 12.04 14.12
CA GLU A 189 -11.33 13.37 13.73
C GLU A 189 -11.74 13.30 12.26
N ALA A 190 -13.03 13.12 12.04
CA ALA A 190 -13.66 13.45 10.78
C ALA A 190 -13.67 14.98 10.64
N ASN A 191 -12.92 15.50 9.67
CA ASN A 191 -13.15 16.81 9.04
C ASN A 191 -13.20 16.61 7.53
#